data_AF-A0A920JLN3-F1
#
_entry.id   AF-A0A920JLN3-F1
#
_cell.length_a   1.000
_cell.length_b   1.000
_cell.length_c   1.000
_cell.angle_alpha   90.00
_cell.angle_beta   90.00
_cell.angle_gamma   90.00
#
_symmetry.space_group_name_H-M   'P 1'
#
loop_
_entity.id
_entity.type
_entity.pdbx_description
1 polymer ?
#
loop_
_entity_poly.entity_id
_entity_poly.type
_entity_poly.pdbx_seq_one_letter_code
_entity_poly.pdbx_strand_id
1 'polypeptide(L)'
;MNLARRYNFLIINDFAYSDIYFNEEKPPSLLNSDPQFDHTVELYSLTKGYSMAGWRVGFAVGNESAISSLTKLKSYIDYGTFQPIQIASTVAINELDDYPKEVSSIYQDRKILAEEYLKKVWIRSL
;
A
#
# COMPACT_ATOMS: atom_id res chain seq x y z
N MET A 1 -3.28 -16.87 8.69
CA MET A 1 -4.73 -17.19 8.65
C MET A 1 -5.23 -18.10 9.75
N ASN A 2 -4.49 -19.15 10.17
CA ASN A 2 -5.00 -20.11 11.17
C ASN A 2 -5.53 -19.47 12.46
N LEU A 3 -4.83 -18.46 13.01
CA LEU A 3 -5.28 -17.75 14.20
C LEU A 3 -6.54 -16.92 13.95
N ALA A 4 -6.61 -16.21 12.81
CA ALA A 4 -7.77 -15.40 12.46
C ALA A 4 -9.04 -16.24 12.33
N ARG A 5 -8.95 -17.42 11.70
CA ARG A 5 -10.06 -18.38 11.61
C ARG A 5 -10.44 -18.97 12.98
N ARG A 6 -9.44 -19.34 13.79
CA ARG A 6 -9.66 -19.94 15.11
C ARG A 6 -10.34 -18.98 16.08
N TYR A 7 -9.96 -17.70 16.06
CA TYR A 7 -10.40 -16.69 17.01
C TYR A 7 -11.37 -15.67 16.39
N ASN A 8 -11.77 -15.88 15.14
CA ASN A 8 -12.73 -15.07 14.39
C ASN A 8 -12.43 -13.56 14.43
N PHE A 9 -11.24 -13.16 13.99
CA PHE A 9 -10.87 -11.75 13.86
C PHE A 9 -10.45 -11.39 12.43
N LEU A 10 -10.53 -10.11 12.11
CA LEU A 10 -10.03 -9.54 10.85
C LEU A 10 -8.55 -9.18 10.97
N ILE A 11 -7.79 -9.42 9.91
CA ILE A 11 -6.44 -8.91 9.74
C ILE A 11 -6.50 -7.79 8.71
N ILE A 12 -6.08 -6.59 9.13
CA ILE A 12 -5.98 -5.42 8.26
C ILE A 12 -4.50 -5.26 7.89
N ASN A 13 -4.19 -5.35 6.60
CA ASN A 13 -2.86 -5.13 6.06
C ASN A 13 -2.77 -3.70 5.51
N ASP A 14 -1.89 -2.87 6.08
CA ASP A 14 -1.51 -1.60 5.47
C ASP A 14 -0.48 -1.86 4.37
N PHE A 15 -0.95 -1.91 3.13
CA PHE A 15 -0.17 -2.26 1.95
C PHE A 15 0.21 -1.02 1.12
N ALA A 16 0.33 0.14 1.76
CA ALA A 16 0.67 1.41 1.10
C ALA A 16 2.07 1.46 0.46
N TYR A 17 2.99 0.56 0.84
CA TYR A 17 4.35 0.46 0.29
C TYR A 17 4.53 -0.74 -0.63
N SER A 18 3.45 -1.39 -1.09
CA SER A 18 3.53 -2.61 -1.91
C SER A 18 4.34 -2.44 -3.19
N ASP A 19 4.39 -1.22 -3.73
CA ASP A 19 5.10 -0.92 -4.97
C ASP A 19 6.50 -0.36 -4.75
N ILE A 20 6.91 -0.17 -3.49
CA ILE A 20 8.25 0.28 -3.12
C ILE A 20 9.03 -0.90 -2.56
N TYR A 21 9.78 -1.57 -3.43
CA TYR A 21 10.62 -2.70 -3.06
C TYR A 21 11.90 -2.70 -3.91
N PHE A 22 12.99 -3.24 -3.35
CA PHE A 22 14.33 -3.15 -3.94
C PHE A 22 14.88 -4.50 -4.44
N ASN A 23 14.16 -5.58 -4.14
CA ASN A 23 14.52 -6.94 -4.55
C ASN A 23 13.77 -7.32 -5.83
N GLU A 24 14.16 -8.42 -6.47
CA GLU A 24 13.43 -8.92 -7.64
C GLU A 24 12.01 -9.41 -7.31
N GLU A 25 11.78 -9.82 -6.05
CA GLU A 25 10.50 -10.35 -5.59
C GLU A 25 9.58 -9.23 -5.07
N LYS A 26 8.38 -9.16 -5.65
CA LYS A 26 7.31 -8.26 -5.21
C LYS A 26 6.79 -8.70 -3.82
N PRO A 27 6.55 -7.76 -2.89
CA PRO A 27 5.90 -8.07 -1.62
C PRO A 27 4.58 -8.82 -1.83
N PRO A 28 4.36 -9.95 -1.14
CA PRO A 28 3.13 -10.71 -1.31
C PRO A 28 1.94 -9.96 -0.69
N SER A 29 0.82 -9.91 -1.41
CA SER A 29 -0.46 -9.46 -0.86
C SER A 29 -0.96 -10.45 0.21
N LEU A 30 -1.55 -9.92 1.29
CA LEU A 30 -2.17 -10.76 2.33
C LEU A 30 -3.36 -11.54 1.78
N LEU A 31 -4.03 -10.99 0.77
CA LEU A 31 -5.19 -11.59 0.09
C LEU A 31 -4.86 -12.95 -0.54
N ASN A 32 -3.62 -13.16 -0.97
CA ASN A 32 -3.16 -14.44 -1.50
C ASN A 32 -3.25 -15.57 -0.45
N SER A 33 -3.16 -15.23 0.83
CA SER A 33 -3.27 -16.19 1.94
C SER A 33 -4.71 -16.45 2.37
N ASP A 34 -5.67 -15.68 1.85
CA ASP A 34 -7.09 -15.76 2.18
C ASP A 34 -7.98 -15.52 0.95
N PRO A 35 -8.03 -16.46 -0.02
CA PRO A 35 -8.67 -16.23 -1.32
C PRO A 35 -10.19 -15.99 -1.28
N GLN A 36 -10.84 -16.30 -0.16
CA GLN A 36 -12.27 -16.05 0.07
C GLN A 36 -12.51 -14.69 0.73
N PHE A 37 -11.45 -14.00 1.17
CA PHE A 37 -11.50 -12.74 1.90
C PHE A 37 -12.32 -12.80 3.20
N ASP A 38 -12.43 -13.97 3.83
CA ASP A 38 -13.23 -14.14 5.05
C ASP A 38 -12.65 -13.36 6.24
N HIS A 39 -11.33 -13.18 6.28
CA HIS A 39 -10.63 -12.62 7.45
C HIS A 39 -9.64 -11.52 7.11
N THR A 40 -9.58 -11.06 5.86
CA THR A 40 -8.55 -10.12 5.40
C THR A 40 -9.15 -8.86 4.82
N VAL A 41 -8.52 -7.73 5.15
CA VAL A 41 -8.72 -6.44 4.49
C VAL A 41 -7.35 -5.89 4.17
N GLU A 42 -7.14 -5.45 2.95
CA GLU A 42 -5.90 -4.84 2.50
C GLU A 42 -6.17 -3.39 2.09
N LEU A 43 -5.34 -2.49 2.61
CA LEU A 43 -5.40 -1.05 2.33
C LEU A 43 -4.28 -0.70 1.37
N TYR A 44 -4.60 -0.03 0.28
CA TYR A 44 -3.64 0.40 -0.71
C TYR A 44 -3.71 1.92 -0.92
N SER A 45 -2.56 2.54 -1.22
CA SER A 45 -2.48 3.97 -1.53
C SER A 45 -1.52 4.25 -2.68
N LEU A 46 -1.95 5.15 -3.57
CA LEU A 46 -1.12 5.66 -4.67
C LEU A 46 -0.06 6.69 -4.21
N THR A 47 -0.02 6.98 -2.90
CA THR A 47 0.90 7.97 -2.29
C THR A 47 2.37 7.66 -2.59
N LYS A 48 2.76 6.38 -2.55
CA LYS A 48 4.18 5.97 -2.58
C LYS A 48 4.60 5.52 -3.98
N GLY A 49 3.91 4.53 -4.54
CA GLY A 49 4.24 3.99 -5.87
C GLY A 49 4.06 5.00 -7.00
N TYR A 50 3.00 5.82 -6.95
CA TYR A 50 2.65 6.77 -8.01
C TYR A 50 2.96 8.23 -7.67
N SER A 51 3.67 8.50 -6.56
CA SER A 51 4.00 9.87 -6.12
C SER A 51 2.77 10.78 -5.93
N MET A 52 1.58 10.22 -5.69
CA MET A 52 0.30 10.96 -5.59
C MET A 52 -0.06 11.36 -4.15
N ALA A 53 0.93 11.66 -3.30
CA ALA A 53 0.71 11.88 -1.85
C ALA A 53 -0.33 12.97 -1.52
N GLY A 54 -0.29 14.07 -2.28
CA GLY A 54 -1.21 15.21 -2.13
C GLY A 54 -2.62 14.97 -2.68
N TRP A 55 -2.83 13.89 -3.42
CA TRP A 55 -4.10 13.63 -4.11
C TRP A 55 -5.10 12.90 -3.22
N ARG A 56 -4.64 12.39 -2.07
CA ARG A 56 -5.48 11.78 -1.02
C ARG A 56 -6.34 10.63 -1.56
N VAL A 57 -5.71 9.73 -2.32
CA VAL A 57 -6.38 8.61 -2.98
C VAL A 57 -5.76 7.25 -2.61
N GLY A 58 -6.65 6.28 -2.43
CA GLY A 58 -6.37 4.91 -2.03
C GLY A 58 -7.68 4.13 -1.95
N PHE A 59 -7.58 2.82 -1.70
CA PHE A 59 -8.74 1.94 -1.60
C PHE A 59 -8.51 0.84 -0.58
N ALA A 60 -9.60 0.21 -0.16
CA ALA A 60 -9.61 -0.98 0.67
C ALA A 60 -10.25 -2.13 -0.11
N VAL A 61 -9.69 -3.32 0.00
CA VAL A 61 -10.21 -4.54 -0.65
C VAL A 61 -10.16 -5.69 0.34
N GLY A 62 -11.11 -6.62 0.28
CA GLY A 62 -11.15 -7.78 1.16
C GLY A 62 -12.56 -8.07 1.66
N ASN A 63 -12.67 -8.46 2.93
CA ASN A 63 -13.90 -8.97 3.55
C ASN A 63 -15.14 -8.12 3.25
N GLU A 64 -16.14 -8.73 2.63
CA GLU A 64 -17.34 -8.05 2.14
C GLU A 64 -18.08 -7.29 3.25
N SER A 65 -18.26 -7.92 4.42
CA SER A 65 -18.94 -7.29 5.57
C SER A 65 -18.17 -6.09 6.11
N ALA A 66 -16.84 -6.21 6.20
CA ALA A 66 -15.97 -5.13 6.64
C ALA A 66 -15.97 -3.96 5.65
N ILE A 67 -15.85 -4.22 4.34
CA ILE A 67 -15.87 -3.20 3.30
C ILE A 67 -17.24 -2.51 3.22
N SER A 68 -18.33 -3.27 3.34
CA SER A 68 -19.69 -2.72 3.40
C SER A 68 -19.88 -1.80 4.61
N SER A 69 -19.41 -2.22 5.78
CA SER A 69 -19.45 -1.42 7.01
C SER A 69 -18.62 -0.13 6.88
N LEU A 70 -17.42 -0.23 6.29
CA LEU A 70 -16.56 0.93 6.01
C LEU A 70 -17.23 1.90 5.02
N THR A 71 -17.83 1.38 3.95
CA THR A 71 -18.54 2.18 2.94
C THR A 71 -19.70 2.95 3.58
N LYS A 72 -20.49 2.27 4.42
CA LYS A 72 -21.59 2.89 5.17
C LYS A 72 -21.08 3.97 6.13
N LEU A 73 -19.99 3.73 6.86
CA LEU A 73 -19.41 4.74 7.74
C LEU A 73 -18.94 5.97 6.94
N LYS A 74 -18.22 5.72 5.83
CA LYS A 74 -17.65 6.78 4.99
C LYS A 74 -18.71 7.66 4.35
N SER A 75 -19.88 7.12 4.00
CA SER A 75 -21.01 7.94 3.49
C SER A 75 -21.54 8.98 4.47
N TYR A 76 -21.24 8.85 5.77
CA TYR A 76 -21.58 9.86 6.78
C TYR A 76 -20.44 10.84 7.09
N ILE A 77 -19.20 10.53 6.68
CA ILE A 77 -18.00 11.32 7.02
C ILE A 77 -17.59 12.23 5.87
N ASP A 78 -17.68 11.75 4.63
CA ASP A 78 -17.32 12.52 3.45
C ASP A 78 -18.22 12.22 2.24
N TYR A 79 -18.19 13.13 1.27
CA TYR A 79 -18.97 13.05 0.03
C TYR A 79 -18.25 12.22 -1.07
N GLY A 80 -17.26 11.42 -0.69
CA GLY A 80 -16.42 10.65 -1.61
C GLY A 80 -15.26 11.46 -2.20
N THR A 81 -14.50 10.79 -3.08
CA THR A 81 -13.29 11.34 -3.70
C THR A 81 -13.64 12.20 -4.91
N PHE A 82 -12.94 13.33 -5.10
CA PHE A 82 -13.12 14.18 -6.28
C PHE A 82 -12.94 13.39 -7.58
N GLN A 83 -13.95 13.40 -8.45
CA GLN A 83 -14.03 12.49 -9.60
C GLN A 83 -12.82 12.55 -10.55
N PRO A 84 -12.25 13.73 -10.89
CA PRO A 84 -11.02 13.79 -11.69
C PRO A 84 -9.83 13.05 -11.07
N ILE A 85 -9.70 13.05 -9.73
CA ILE A 85 -8.65 12.29 -9.03
C ILE A 85 -8.90 10.78 -9.19
N GLN A 86 -10.15 10.34 -9.15
CA GLN A 86 -10.50 8.92 -9.38
C GLN A 86 -10.12 8.50 -10.80
N ILE A 87 -10.47 9.30 -11.81
CA ILE A 87 -10.14 9.03 -13.22
C ILE A 87 -8.63 8.96 -13.43
N ALA A 88 -7.88 9.96 -12.91
CA ALA A 88 -6.43 9.98 -13.00
C ALA A 88 -5.78 8.78 -12.29
N SER A 89 -6.34 8.35 -11.15
CA SER A 89 -5.86 7.17 -10.42
C SER A 89 -6.09 5.88 -11.21
N THR A 90 -7.22 5.76 -11.90
CA THR A 90 -7.50 4.63 -12.80
C THR A 90 -6.50 4.58 -13.95
N VAL A 91 -6.20 5.73 -14.57
CA VAL A 91 -5.18 5.83 -15.63
C VAL A 91 -3.81 5.43 -15.08
N ALA A 92 -3.42 5.95 -13.91
CA ALA A 92 -2.14 5.62 -13.30
C ALA A 92 -1.97 4.11 -13.06
N ILE A 93 -2.98 3.45 -12.48
CA ILE A 93 -2.93 2.02 -12.18
C ILE A 93 -2.97 1.15 -13.45
N ASN A 94 -3.66 1.58 -14.50
CA ASN A 94 -3.82 0.77 -15.70
C ASN A 94 -2.72 0.97 -16.75
N GLU A 95 -2.07 2.13 -16.76
CA GLU A 95 -1.18 2.54 -17.87
C GLU A 95 0.26 2.81 -17.42
N LEU A 96 0.52 2.98 -16.11
CA LEU A 96 1.84 3.42 -15.61
C LEU A 96 2.55 2.38 -14.73
N ASP A 97 2.46 1.09 -15.08
CA ASP A 97 3.06 -0.03 -14.32
C ASP A 97 4.60 0.09 -14.12
N ASP A 98 5.29 0.82 -14.99
CA ASP A 98 6.74 1.03 -14.88
C ASP A 98 7.13 2.18 -13.95
N TYR A 99 6.21 3.11 -13.66
CA TYR A 99 6.51 4.28 -12.84
C TYR A 99 6.88 3.90 -11.38
N PRO A 100 6.19 2.97 -10.70
CA PRO A 100 6.62 2.55 -9.37
C PRO A 100 8.01 1.89 -9.33
N LYS A 101 8.45 1.27 -10.44
CA LYS A 101 9.81 0.71 -10.56
C LYS A 101 10.85 1.82 -10.62
N GLU A 102 10.59 2.87 -11.39
CA GLU A 102 11.42 4.07 -11.43
C GLU A 102 11.54 4.73 -10.05
N VAL A 103 10.40 4.91 -9.38
CA VAL A 103 10.36 5.47 -8.02
C VAL A 103 11.13 4.60 -7.03
N SER A 104 10.97 3.27 -7.10
CA SER A 104 11.71 2.32 -6.27
C SER A 104 13.22 2.40 -6.47
N SER A 105 13.69 2.54 -7.72
CA SER A 105 15.11 2.72 -8.04
C SER A 105 15.67 3.98 -7.37
N ILE A 106 14.95 5.10 -7.46
CA ILE A 106 15.34 6.36 -6.79
C ILE A 106 15.43 6.18 -5.27
N TYR A 107 14.48 5.47 -4.65
CA TYR A 107 14.53 5.18 -3.23
C TYR A 107 15.67 4.23 -2.86
N GLN A 108 16.03 3.29 -3.73
CA GLN A 108 17.15 2.38 -3.54
C GLN A 108 18.48 3.14 -3.52
N ASP A 109 18.70 4.04 -4.49
CA ASP A 109 19.90 4.87 -4.56
C ASP A 109 20.04 5.75 -3.31
N ARG A 110 18.94 6.38 -2.89
CA ARG A 110 18.89 7.21 -1.67
C ARG A 110 19.19 6.38 -0.42
N LYS A 111 18.65 5.16 -0.34
CA LYS A 111 18.92 4.24 0.77
C LYS A 111 20.40 3.87 0.82
N ILE A 112 21.01 3.47 -0.30
CA ILE A 112 22.43 3.11 -0.38
C ILE A 112 23.30 4.29 0.08
N LEU A 113 23.03 5.49 -0.45
CA LEU A 113 23.76 6.70 -0.07
C LEU A 113 23.65 6.98 1.44
N ALA A 114 22.43 6.90 1.99
CA ALA A 114 22.20 7.10 3.42
C ALA A 114 22.95 6.07 4.28
N GLU A 115 22.92 4.79 3.90
CA GLU A 115 23.65 3.72 4.60
C GLU A 115 25.16 3.94 4.57
N GLU A 116 25.73 4.37 3.44
CA GLU A 116 27.15 4.70 3.33
C GLU A 116 27.57 5.85 4.25
N TYR A 117 26.80 6.94 4.28
CA TYR A 117 27.06 8.07 5.16
C TYR A 117 26.92 7.69 6.63
N LEU A 118 25.87 6.96 6.99
CA LEU A 118 25.67 6.49 8.36
C LEU A 118 26.82 5.57 8.81
N LYS A 119 27.31 4.68 7.96
CA LYS A 119 28.50 3.86 8.29
C LYS A 119 29.75 4.71 8.53
N LYS A 120 29.97 5.76 7.73
CA LYS A 120 31.12 6.67 7.88
C LYS A 120 31.08 7.50 9.16
N VAL A 121 29.90 8.02 9.51
CA VAL A 121 29.74 8.97 10.63
C VAL A 121 29.48 8.25 11.97
N TRP A 122 28.70 7.17 11.97
CA TRP A 122 28.15 6.56 13.18
C TRP A 122 28.90 5.31 13.66
N ILE A 123 29.52 4.53 12.77
CA ILE A 123 30.27 3.31 13.15
C ILE A 123 31.71 3.62 13.59
N ARG A 124 32.24 4.81 13.27
CA ARG A 124 33.58 5.25 13.74
C ARG A 124 33.60 5.91 15.13
N SER A 125 32.42 6.11 15.73
CA SER A 125 32.26 6.68 17.08
C SER A 125 31.97 5.64 18.17
N LEU A 126 32.07 4.35 17.85
CA LEU A 126 32.08 3.20 18.77
C LEU A 126 33.40 2.45 18.61
#